data_AF-A0A1Z9CBT9-F1
#
_entry.id   AF-A0A1Z9CBT9-F1
#
_cell.length_a   1.000
_cell.length_b   1.000
_cell.length_c   1.000
_cell.angle_alpha   90.00
_cell.angle_beta   90.00
_cell.angle_gamma   90.00
#
_symmetry.space_group_name_H-M   'P 1'
#
loop_
_entity.id
_entity.type
_entity.pdbx_description
1 polymer ?
#
loop_
_entity_poly.entity_id
_entity_poly.type
_entity_poly.pdbx_seq_one_letter_code
_entity_poly.pdbx_strand_id
1 'polypeptide(L)'
;MKLRSHKNRSRTGASLMELLLYASLLVMLLVCGTRFFNIVYQHNKAVAKSAGFTASALDSGKHWRRDISNAKDEPRLIRSDEFDVIEIDQTDGGQVRYRVNQTQLERHNGEEWIPVVKRVSSSVMLPDPREHVRAWRWELALETKSDFLVDPARFSFVAVPGRPLAARPEKIPPPDTPEEQPE
;
A
#
# COMPACT_ATOMS: atom_id res chain seq x y z
N MET A 1 -64.31 17.45 59.27
CA MET A 1 -63.50 16.21 59.43
C MET A 1 -62.49 16.17 58.28
N LYS A 2 -61.18 16.32 58.55
CA LYS A 2 -60.13 16.52 57.54
C LYS A 2 -59.77 15.18 56.87
N LEU A 3 -60.01 15.05 55.55
CA LEU A 3 -59.47 13.96 54.74
C LEU A 3 -57.96 14.18 54.57
N ARG A 4 -57.16 13.32 55.21
CA ARG A 4 -55.70 13.28 55.06
C ARG A 4 -55.37 12.81 53.65
N SER A 5 -55.03 13.75 52.77
CA SER A 5 -54.33 13.48 51.52
C SER A 5 -53.00 12.80 51.86
N HIS A 6 -52.84 11.55 51.42
CA HIS A 6 -51.58 10.82 51.55
C HIS A 6 -50.57 11.45 50.59
N LYS A 7 -49.79 12.35 51.16
CA LYS A 7 -48.65 13.07 50.59
C LYS A 7 -47.78 12.11 49.77
N ASN A 8 -47.69 12.36 48.46
CA ASN A 8 -46.70 11.75 47.56
C ASN A 8 -45.31 11.80 48.21
N ARG A 9 -44.81 10.64 48.62
CA ARG A 9 -43.44 10.48 49.11
C ARG A 9 -42.57 10.12 47.91
N SER A 10 -42.24 11.12 47.11
CA SER A 10 -41.14 11.06 46.15
C SER A 10 -39.84 10.90 46.94
N ARG A 11 -39.34 9.68 47.08
CA ARG A 11 -37.99 9.41 47.57
C ARG A 11 -37.44 8.16 46.89
N THR A 12 -36.93 8.38 45.69
CA THR A 12 -35.65 7.89 45.18
C THR A 12 -35.30 6.44 45.51
N GLY A 13 -35.95 5.51 44.82
CA GLY A 13 -35.43 4.18 44.58
C GLY A 13 -35.82 3.83 43.15
N ALA A 14 -34.84 3.67 42.26
CA ALA A 14 -35.14 3.15 40.93
C ALA A 14 -35.87 1.81 41.11
N SER A 15 -37.07 1.67 40.53
CA SER A 15 -37.79 0.40 40.57
C SER A 15 -36.90 -0.68 39.96
N LEU A 16 -36.89 -1.90 40.51
CA LEU A 16 -36.10 -3.01 39.96
C LEU A 16 -36.45 -3.26 38.48
N MET A 17 -37.71 -3.03 38.09
CA MET A 17 -38.17 -3.06 36.70
C MET A 17 -37.51 -1.97 35.85
N GLU A 18 -37.38 -0.76 36.37
CA GLU A 18 -36.75 0.38 35.69
C GLU A 18 -35.25 0.13 35.48
N LEU A 19 -34.57 -0.46 36.47
CA LEU A 19 -33.17 -0.88 36.35
C LEU A 19 -32.98 -1.93 35.23
N LEU A 20 -33.87 -2.92 35.14
CA LEU A 20 -33.83 -3.95 34.08
C LEU A 20 -34.08 -3.34 32.69
N LEU A 21 -34.97 -2.36 32.58
CA LEU A 21 -35.21 -1.64 31.33
C LEU A 21 -33.98 -0.85 30.90
N TYR A 22 -33.33 -0.13 31.81
CA TYR A 22 -32.09 0.58 31.47
C TYR A 22 -30.94 -0.37 31.16
N ALA A 23 -30.80 -1.47 31.91
CA ALA A 23 -29.76 -2.47 31.65
C ALA A 23 -29.94 -3.12 30.27
N SER A 24 -31.17 -3.50 29.91
CA SER A 24 -31.45 -4.08 28.59
C SER A 24 -31.22 -3.08 27.44
N LEU A 25 -31.65 -1.83 27.61
CA LEU A 25 -31.38 -0.76 26.62
C LEU A 25 -29.88 -0.50 26.47
N LEU A 26 -29.13 -0.44 27.57
CA LEU A 26 -27.69 -0.26 27.55
C LEU A 26 -26.99 -1.41 26.82
N VAL A 27 -27.35 -2.66 27.11
CA VAL A 27 -26.80 -3.83 26.42
C VAL A 27 -27.13 -3.79 24.93
N MET A 28 -28.37 -3.44 24.57
CA MET A 28 -28.78 -3.30 23.17
C MET A 28 -27.94 -2.24 22.42
N LEU A 29 -27.75 -1.07 23.04
CA LEU A 29 -26.93 0.00 22.49
C LEU A 29 -25.46 -0.42 22.36
N LEU A 30 -24.90 -1.10 23.38
CA LEU A 30 -23.54 -1.60 23.34
C LEU A 30 -23.33 -2.65 22.24
N VAL A 31 -24.26 -3.57 22.05
CA VAL A 31 -24.17 -4.59 20.98
C VAL A 31 -24.23 -3.92 19.61
N CYS A 32 -25.16 -2.98 19.41
CA CYS A 32 -25.29 -2.23 18.16
C CYS A 32 -24.02 -1.41 17.86
N GLY A 33 -23.55 -0.64 18.85
CA GLY A 33 -22.34 0.17 18.74
C GLY A 33 -21.10 -0.67 18.47
N THR A 34 -20.94 -1.80 19.17
CA THR A 34 -19.80 -2.72 18.97
C THR A 34 -19.83 -3.33 17.57
N ARG A 35 -21.00 -3.72 17.05
CA ARG A 35 -21.16 -4.26 15.68
C ARG A 35 -20.75 -3.21 14.64
N PHE A 36 -21.28 -2.01 14.74
CA PHE A 36 -20.96 -0.91 13.82
C PHE A 36 -19.48 -0.53 13.88
N PHE A 37 -18.93 -0.38 15.08
CA PHE A 37 -17.51 -0.09 15.30
C PHE A 37 -16.62 -1.17 14.67
N ASN A 38 -16.94 -2.45 14.88
CA ASN A 38 -16.16 -3.54 14.29
C ASN A 38 -16.17 -3.49 12.76
N ILE A 39 -17.30 -3.22 12.12
CA ILE A 39 -17.39 -3.10 10.66
C ILE A 39 -16.48 -1.96 10.17
N VAL A 40 -16.65 -0.75 10.71
CA VAL A 40 -15.87 0.43 10.31
C VAL A 40 -14.38 0.24 10.59
N TYR A 41 -14.02 -0.36 11.72
CA TYR A 41 -12.63 -0.63 12.08
C TYR A 41 -11.97 -1.62 11.12
N GLN A 42 -12.67 -2.70 10.75
CA GLN A 42 -12.14 -3.67 9.79
C GLN A 42 -11.96 -3.05 8.40
N HIS A 43 -12.88 -2.19 7.95
CA HIS A 43 -12.74 -1.46 6.69
C HIS A 43 -11.52 -0.53 6.70
N ASN A 44 -11.36 0.30 7.74
CA ASN A 44 -10.19 1.18 7.88
C ASN A 44 -8.88 0.38 7.91
N LYS A 45 -8.86 -0.75 8.62
CA LYS A 45 -7.69 -1.64 8.67
C LYS A 45 -7.36 -2.25 7.31
N ALA A 46 -8.37 -2.62 6.52
CA ALA A 46 -8.16 -3.15 5.17
C ALA A 46 -7.60 -2.08 4.21
N VAL A 47 -8.15 -0.86 4.26
CA VAL A 47 -7.67 0.29 3.47
C VAL A 47 -6.22 0.65 3.84
N ALA A 48 -5.90 0.74 5.12
CA ALA A 48 -4.54 1.04 5.58
C ALA A 48 -3.52 -0.01 5.11
N LYS A 49 -3.88 -1.29 5.14
CA LYS A 49 -3.03 -2.37 4.60
C LYS A 49 -2.85 -2.26 3.09
N SER A 50 -3.91 -1.98 2.34
CA SER A 50 -3.84 -1.80 0.88
C SER A 50 -2.93 -0.64 0.48
N ALA A 51 -3.02 0.48 1.21
CA ALA A 51 -2.12 1.61 1.03
C ALA A 51 -0.65 1.22 1.28
N GLY A 52 -0.39 0.42 2.32
CA GLY A 52 0.96 -0.11 2.60
C GLY A 52 1.51 -0.99 1.46
N PHE A 53 0.68 -1.86 0.88
CA PHE A 53 1.11 -2.69 -0.27
C PHE A 53 1.40 -1.85 -1.52
N THR A 54 0.57 -0.84 -1.78
CA THR A 54 0.78 0.11 -2.88
C THR A 54 2.10 0.89 -2.68
N ALA A 55 2.36 1.37 -1.47
CA ALA A 55 3.60 2.06 -1.14
C ALA A 55 4.84 1.16 -1.34
N SER A 56 4.76 -0.10 -0.89
CA SER A 56 5.83 -1.12 -1.08
C SER A 56 6.07 -1.44 -2.56
N ALA A 57 5.01 -1.53 -3.37
CA ALA A 57 5.14 -1.72 -4.82
C ALA A 57 5.79 -0.53 -5.51
N LEU A 58 5.38 0.70 -5.16
CA LEU A 58 6.00 1.92 -5.71
C LEU A 58 7.46 2.08 -5.28
N ASP A 59 7.79 1.75 -4.03
CA ASP A 59 9.16 1.79 -3.53
C ASP A 59 10.05 0.77 -4.23
N SER A 60 9.55 -0.46 -4.39
CA SER A 60 10.22 -1.49 -5.18
C SER A 60 10.38 -1.07 -6.65
N GLY A 61 9.38 -0.39 -7.23
CA GLY A 61 9.47 0.24 -8.55
C GLY A 61 10.54 1.33 -8.66
N LYS A 62 10.82 2.07 -7.58
CA LYS A 62 11.96 3.01 -7.55
C LYS A 62 13.29 2.27 -7.50
N HIS A 63 13.40 1.27 -6.63
CA HIS A 63 14.62 0.45 -6.52
C HIS A 63 14.93 -0.27 -7.83
N TRP A 64 13.93 -0.91 -8.44
CA TRP A 64 14.09 -1.57 -9.73
C TRP A 64 14.53 -0.59 -10.83
N ARG A 65 13.90 0.60 -10.93
CA ARG A 65 14.32 1.60 -11.92
C ARG A 65 15.76 2.05 -11.70
N ARG A 66 16.20 2.19 -10.44
CA ARG A 66 17.59 2.51 -10.09
C ARG A 66 18.53 1.40 -10.53
N ASP A 67 18.19 0.16 -10.22
CA ASP A 67 19.01 -1.01 -10.55
C ASP A 67 19.13 -1.21 -12.07
N ILE A 68 18.05 -0.99 -12.82
CA ILE A 68 18.11 -0.96 -14.29
C ILE A 68 18.94 0.22 -14.79
N SER A 69 18.75 1.43 -14.25
CA SER A 69 19.51 2.61 -14.70
C SER A 69 21.02 2.49 -14.48
N ASN A 70 21.42 1.75 -13.44
CA ASN A 70 22.81 1.48 -13.09
C ASN A 70 23.36 0.19 -13.73
N ALA A 71 22.54 -0.49 -14.55
CA ALA A 71 22.97 -1.68 -15.26
C ALA A 71 24.11 -1.34 -16.23
N LYS A 72 25.18 -2.13 -16.17
CA LYS A 72 26.33 -2.05 -17.07
C LYS A 72 25.97 -2.55 -18.47
N ASP A 73 25.27 -3.68 -18.51
CA ASP A 73 24.86 -4.38 -19.71
C ASP A 73 23.33 -4.57 -19.74
N GLU A 74 22.81 -5.07 -20.86
CA GLU A 74 21.39 -5.36 -20.99
C GLU A 74 20.98 -6.48 -20.01
N PRO A 75 19.92 -6.28 -19.19
CA PRO A 75 19.43 -7.30 -18.25
C PRO A 75 19.15 -8.64 -18.94
N ARG A 76 19.44 -9.74 -18.24
CA ARG A 76 19.29 -11.10 -18.76
C ARG A 76 18.16 -11.82 -18.05
N LEU A 77 17.22 -12.35 -18.82
CA LEU A 77 16.18 -13.24 -18.30
C LEU A 77 16.66 -14.69 -18.38
N ILE A 78 16.96 -15.29 -17.23
CA ILE A 78 17.31 -16.69 -17.08
C ILE A 78 16.04 -17.44 -16.69
N ARG A 79 15.52 -18.24 -17.61
CA ARG A 79 14.42 -19.17 -17.30
C ARG A 79 15.02 -20.43 -16.69
N SER A 80 14.68 -20.71 -15.45
CA SER A 80 15.08 -21.94 -14.74
C SER A 80 13.84 -22.82 -14.53
N ASP A 81 14.07 -24.10 -14.26
CA ASP A 81 13.01 -25.07 -13.95
C ASP A 81 12.27 -24.71 -12.65
N GLU A 82 12.91 -23.97 -11.74
CA GLU A 82 12.34 -23.58 -10.45
C GLU A 82 11.71 -22.17 -10.49
N PHE A 83 12.44 -21.18 -11.01
CA PHE A 83 12.01 -19.79 -11.08
C PHE A 83 12.58 -19.06 -12.29
N ASP A 84 11.79 -18.18 -12.91
CA ASP A 84 12.33 -17.17 -13.83
C ASP A 84 13.09 -16.11 -13.02
N VAL A 85 14.36 -15.92 -13.35
CA VAL A 85 15.27 -14.98 -12.68
C VAL A 85 15.74 -13.93 -13.66
N ILE A 86 15.67 -12.66 -13.26
CA ILE A 86 16.27 -11.57 -14.02
C ILE A 86 17.57 -11.18 -13.35
N GLU A 87 18.66 -11.27 -14.10
CA GLU A 87 19.99 -10.84 -13.67
C GLU A 87 20.31 -9.46 -14.28
N ILE A 88 20.78 -8.57 -13.43
CA ILE A 88 21.18 -7.22 -13.78
C ILE A 88 22.60 -7.02 -13.26
N ASP A 89 23.57 -6.99 -14.18
CA ASP A 89 24.96 -6.69 -13.87
C ASP A 89 25.11 -5.18 -13.67
N GLN A 90 25.55 -4.76 -12.49
CA GLN A 90 25.68 -3.36 -12.10
C GLN A 90 27.03 -2.77 -12.56
N THR A 91 27.05 -1.46 -12.74
CA THR A 91 28.27 -0.73 -13.18
C THR A 91 29.39 -0.76 -12.13
N ASP A 92 29.04 -0.92 -10.84
CA ASP A 92 29.98 -1.05 -9.72
C ASP A 92 30.59 -2.46 -9.59
N GLY A 93 30.22 -3.39 -10.47
CA GLY A 93 30.66 -4.79 -10.44
C GLY A 93 29.78 -5.70 -9.57
N GLY A 94 28.75 -5.16 -8.91
CA GLY A 94 27.73 -5.96 -8.22
C GLY A 94 26.77 -6.65 -9.19
N GLN A 95 26.03 -7.64 -8.69
CA GLN A 95 24.95 -8.29 -9.44
C GLN A 95 23.66 -8.27 -8.63
N VAL A 96 22.59 -7.79 -9.26
CA VAL A 96 21.24 -7.79 -8.68
C VAL A 96 20.41 -8.84 -9.40
N ARG A 97 19.69 -9.66 -8.64
CA ARG A 97 18.78 -10.65 -9.21
C ARG A 97 17.37 -10.45 -8.70
N TYR A 98 16.37 -10.67 -9.55
CA TYR A 98 14.97 -10.65 -9.17
C TYR A 98 14.33 -11.99 -9.48
N ARG A 99 13.52 -12.50 -8.56
CA ARG A 99 12.71 -13.71 -8.77
C ARG A 99 11.35 -13.58 -8.12
N VAL A 100 10.37 -14.27 -8.67
CA VAL A 100 9.05 -14.43 -8.03
C VAL A 100 9.03 -15.78 -7.33
N ASN A 101 8.90 -15.76 -6.01
CA ASN A 101 8.75 -16.94 -5.18
C ASN A 101 7.34 -16.97 -4.59
N GLN A 102 6.50 -17.87 -5.08
CA GLN A 102 5.07 -17.95 -4.73
C GLN A 102 4.35 -16.61 -4.92
N THR A 103 4.02 -15.91 -3.84
CA THR A 103 3.35 -14.61 -3.84
C THR A 103 4.28 -13.46 -3.47
N GLN A 104 5.60 -13.65 -3.52
CA GLN A 104 6.58 -12.65 -3.13
C GLN A 104 7.56 -12.38 -4.27
N LEU A 105 7.81 -11.11 -4.55
CA LEU A 105 8.96 -10.71 -5.36
C LEU A 105 10.15 -10.56 -4.42
N GLU A 106 11.22 -11.28 -4.73
CA GLU A 106 12.46 -11.25 -3.99
C GLU A 106 13.56 -10.60 -4.83
N ARG A 107 14.42 -9.82 -4.17
CA ARG A 107 15.61 -9.22 -4.75
C ARG A 107 16.84 -9.81 -4.05
N HIS A 108 17.76 -10.35 -4.83
CA HIS A 108 19.07 -10.77 -4.35
C HIS A 108 20.02 -9.58 -4.35
N ASN A 109 20.61 -9.29 -3.20
CA ASN A 109 21.58 -8.20 -3.02
C ASN A 109 23.05 -8.65 -3.12
N GLY A 110 23.29 -9.94 -3.35
CA GLY A 110 24.63 -10.54 -3.37
C GLY A 110 24.86 -11.55 -2.25
N GLU A 111 24.13 -11.43 -1.14
CA GLU A 111 24.23 -12.33 0.02
C GLU A 111 22.98 -13.20 0.18
N GLU A 112 21.80 -12.56 0.18
CA GLU A 112 20.54 -13.26 0.43
C GLU A 112 19.40 -12.72 -0.44
N TRP A 113 18.33 -13.52 -0.51
CA TRP A 113 17.08 -13.14 -1.15
C TRP A 113 16.19 -12.37 -0.17
N ILE A 114 15.96 -11.09 -0.46
CA ILE A 114 15.16 -10.21 0.38
C ILE A 114 13.78 -10.00 -0.26
N PRO A 115 12.67 -10.24 0.45
CA PRO A 115 11.35 -9.97 -0.08
C PRO A 115 11.10 -8.47 -0.19
N VAL A 116 10.89 -7.97 -1.41
CA VAL A 116 10.67 -6.54 -1.70
C VAL A 116 9.19 -6.19 -1.90
N VAL A 117 8.42 -7.12 -2.49
CA VAL A 117 6.97 -6.97 -2.67
C VAL A 117 6.28 -8.25 -2.22
N LYS A 118 5.22 -8.09 -1.43
CA LYS A 118 4.35 -9.21 -1.01
C LYS A 118 3.05 -9.18 -1.79
N ARG A 119 2.39 -10.34 -1.86
CA ARG A 119 1.09 -10.53 -2.53
C ARG A 119 1.15 -10.26 -4.02
N VAL A 120 2.21 -10.73 -4.66
CA VAL A 120 2.38 -10.67 -6.11
C VAL A 120 1.48 -11.73 -6.74
N SER A 121 0.57 -11.30 -7.61
CA SER A 121 -0.24 -12.17 -8.46
C SER A 121 0.47 -12.47 -9.77
N SER A 122 1.10 -11.45 -10.38
CA SER A 122 2.00 -11.63 -11.51
C SER A 122 3.11 -10.60 -11.46
N SER A 123 4.31 -10.96 -11.89
CA SER A 123 5.42 -10.02 -12.09
C SER A 123 6.21 -10.44 -13.30
N VAL A 124 6.22 -9.59 -14.31
CA VAL A 124 6.81 -9.87 -15.61
C VAL A 124 7.67 -8.68 -16.00
N MET A 125 8.97 -8.89 -16.18
CA MET A 125 9.84 -7.85 -16.71
C MET A 125 10.33 -8.26 -18.10
N LEU A 126 10.16 -7.36 -19.06
CA LEU A 126 10.37 -7.61 -20.46
C LEU A 126 11.14 -6.46 -21.10
N PRO A 127 11.95 -6.74 -22.13
CA PRO A 127 12.46 -5.68 -22.99
C PRO A 127 11.29 -4.97 -23.70
N ASP A 128 11.31 -3.64 -23.70
CA ASP A 128 10.36 -2.75 -24.37
C ASP A 128 11.16 -1.84 -25.33
N PRO A 129 11.67 -2.38 -26.45
CA PRO A 129 12.47 -1.60 -27.39
C PRO A 129 11.60 -0.51 -28.02
N ARG A 130 12.10 0.73 -27.97
CA ARG A 130 11.51 1.91 -28.61
C ARG A 130 12.47 2.41 -29.67
N GLU A 131 11.99 3.23 -30.61
CA GLU A 131 12.73 3.64 -31.82
C GLU A 131 14.20 4.03 -31.57
N HIS A 132 14.50 4.70 -30.46
CA HIS A 132 15.86 5.18 -30.14
C HIS A 132 16.39 4.69 -28.78
N VAL A 133 15.64 3.84 -28.06
CA VAL A 133 15.95 3.49 -26.68
C VAL A 133 15.58 2.04 -26.40
N ARG A 134 16.53 1.25 -25.90
CA ARG A 134 16.27 -0.08 -25.33
C ARG A 134 15.75 0.08 -23.91
N ALA A 135 14.45 0.18 -23.74
CA ALA A 135 13.84 0.25 -22.42
C ALA A 135 13.51 -1.16 -21.92
N TRP A 136 13.30 -1.25 -20.61
CA TRP A 136 12.72 -2.39 -19.94
C TRP A 136 11.42 -1.96 -19.30
N ARG A 137 10.42 -2.83 -19.37
CA ARG A 137 9.13 -2.65 -18.73
C ARG A 137 8.92 -3.75 -17.70
N TRP A 138 8.52 -3.36 -16.51
CA TRP A 138 8.12 -4.27 -15.45
C TRP A 138 6.63 -4.10 -15.16
N GLU A 139 5.87 -5.15 -15.45
CA GLU A 139 4.45 -5.29 -15.14
C GLU A 139 4.29 -6.07 -13.82
N LEU A 140 3.69 -5.43 -12.83
CA LEU A 140 3.44 -5.99 -11.51
C LEU A 140 1.93 -5.96 -11.22
N ALA A 141 1.34 -7.11 -10.96
CA ALA A 141 -0.02 -7.23 -10.45
C ALA A 141 0.03 -7.72 -9.00
N LEU A 142 -0.67 -7.02 -8.10
CA LEU A 142 -0.84 -7.42 -6.71
C LEU A 142 -2.18 -8.11 -6.50
N GLU A 143 -2.20 -9.19 -5.73
CA GLU A 143 -3.42 -9.79 -5.25
C GLU A 143 -4.18 -8.82 -4.35
N THR A 144 -5.42 -8.51 -4.71
CA THR A 144 -6.38 -7.92 -3.78
C THR A 144 -7.14 -9.05 -3.08
N LYS A 145 -7.25 -8.97 -1.74
CA LYS A 145 -8.06 -9.90 -0.90
C LYS A 145 -9.29 -9.17 -0.37
N SER A 146 -9.54 -7.98 -0.88
CA SER A 146 -10.71 -7.21 -0.52
C SER A 146 -11.79 -7.62 -1.49
N ASP A 147 -12.86 -8.25 -0.99
CA ASP A 147 -14.08 -8.52 -1.76
C ASP A 147 -14.67 -7.22 -2.36
N PHE A 148 -14.23 -6.06 -1.86
CA PHE A 148 -14.63 -4.73 -2.32
C PHE A 148 -13.74 -4.12 -3.40
N LEU A 149 -12.53 -4.66 -3.62
CA LEU A 149 -11.64 -4.18 -4.68
C LEU A 149 -11.64 -5.25 -5.76
N VAL A 150 -12.44 -5.02 -6.80
CA VAL A 150 -12.75 -5.99 -7.87
C VAL A 150 -11.52 -6.33 -8.71
N ASP A 151 -10.61 -5.36 -8.88
CA ASP A 151 -9.43 -5.54 -9.73
C ASP A 151 -8.13 -5.61 -8.91
N PRO A 152 -7.21 -6.53 -9.27
CA PRO A 152 -5.85 -6.52 -8.72
C PRO A 152 -5.18 -5.19 -9.04
N ALA A 153 -4.45 -4.63 -8.07
CA ALA A 153 -3.70 -3.40 -8.29
C ALA A 153 -2.54 -3.69 -9.25
N ARG A 154 -2.57 -3.06 -10.43
CA ARG A 154 -1.57 -3.23 -11.49
C ARG A 154 -0.67 -2.01 -11.58
N PHE A 155 0.61 -2.26 -11.75
CA PHE A 155 1.65 -1.25 -11.89
C PHE A 155 2.51 -1.59 -13.10
N SER A 156 2.81 -0.58 -13.91
CA SER A 156 3.77 -0.66 -15.00
C SER A 156 4.90 0.31 -14.71
N PHE A 157 6.12 -0.20 -14.62
CA PHE A 157 7.34 0.59 -14.47
C PHE A 157 8.18 0.50 -15.73
N VAL A 158 8.81 1.61 -16.13
CA VAL A 158 9.72 1.64 -17.29
C VAL A 158 11.06 2.24 -16.85
N ALA A 159 12.15 1.62 -17.30
CA ALA A 159 13.52 2.10 -17.09
C ALA A 159 14.39 1.83 -18.32
N VAL A 160 15.51 2.54 -18.40
CA VAL A 160 16.48 2.43 -19.49
C VAL A 160 17.84 2.07 -18.89
N PRO A 161 18.50 0.99 -19.33
CA PRO A 161 19.84 0.62 -18.91
C PRO A 161 20.87 1.71 -19.20
N GLY A 162 21.88 1.84 -18.33
CA GLY A 162 23.04 2.73 -18.54
C GLY A 162 22.73 4.22 -18.56
N ARG A 163 21.52 4.64 -18.18
CA ARG A 163 21.13 6.06 -18.09
C ARG A 163 20.80 6.38 -16.64
N PRO A 164 21.76 6.89 -15.85
CA PRO A 164 21.53 7.26 -14.46
C PRO A 164 20.30 8.16 -14.35
N LEU A 165 19.43 7.86 -13.38
CA LEU A 165 18.26 8.69 -13.11
C LEU A 165 18.76 10.12 -12.83
N ALA A 166 18.29 11.08 -13.62
CA ALA A 166 18.60 12.48 -13.40
C ALA A 166 18.26 12.86 -11.96
N ALA A 167 19.11 13.68 -11.33
CA ALA A 167 18.81 14.25 -10.03
C ALA A 167 17.42 14.89 -10.08
N ARG A 168 16.63 14.67 -9.02
CA ARG A 168 15.32 15.31 -8.89
C ARG A 168 15.54 16.81 -9.16
N PRO A 169 14.84 17.42 -10.13
CA PRO A 169 15.00 18.85 -10.36
C PRO A 169 14.76 19.55 -9.02
N GLU A 170 15.68 20.44 -8.63
CA GLU A 170 15.46 21.31 -7.50
C GLU A 170 14.09 21.97 -7.68
N LYS A 171 13.34 21.96 -6.59
CA LYS A 171 11.97 22.46 -6.49
C LYS A 171 11.83 23.71 -7.36
N ILE A 172 10.93 23.68 -8.35
CA ILE A 172 10.67 24.82 -9.24
C ILE A 172 10.55 26.06 -8.34
N PRO A 173 11.40 27.09 -8.53
CA PRO A 173 11.30 28.32 -7.77
C PRO A 173 9.85 28.81 -7.85
N PRO A 174 9.26 29.29 -6.74
CA PRO A 174 7.95 29.94 -6.82
C PRO A 174 8.02 30.99 -7.94
N PRO A 175 6.95 31.12 -8.76
CA PRO A 175 6.95 32.08 -9.86
C PRO A 175 7.33 33.44 -9.32
N ASP A 176 8.29 34.11 -9.97
CA ASP A 176 8.72 35.45 -9.62
C ASP A 176 7.46 36.34 -9.57
N THR A 177 7.11 36.79 -8.36
CA THR A 177 6.10 37.83 -8.16
C THR A 177 6.53 39.01 -9.02
N PRO A 178 5.71 39.50 -9.97
CA PRO A 178 6.07 40.67 -10.76
C PRO A 178 6.39 41.82 -9.80
N GLU A 179 7.62 42.35 -9.89
CA GLU A 179 7.99 43.57 -9.18
C GLU A 179 6.99 44.65 -9.58
N GLU A 180 6.26 45.14 -8.58
CA GLU A 180 5.38 46.29 -8.66
C GLU A 180 6.25 47.49 -9.06
N GLN A 181 6.21 47.87 -10.34
CA GLN A 181 6.86 49.08 -10.82
C GLN A 181 6.21 50.29 -10.11
N PRO A 182 6.98 51.12 -9.40
CA PRO A 182 6.44 52.35 -8.83
C PRO A 182 6.21 53.37 -9.94
N GLU A 183 5.00 53.94 -9.99
CA GLU A 183 4.64 55.13 -10.78
C GLU A 183 5.41 56.38 -10.33
#